data_AF-A0A8T6L7C5-F1
#
_entry.id   AF-A0A8T6L7C5-F1
#
_cell.length_a   1.000
_cell.length_b   1.000
_cell.length_c   1.000
_cell.angle_alpha   90.00
_cell.angle_beta   90.00
_cell.angle_gamma   90.00
#
_symmetry.space_group_name_H-M   'P 1'
#
loop_
_entity.id
_entity.type
_entity.pdbx_description
1 polymer ?
#
loop_
_entity_poly.entity_id
_entity_poly.type
_entity_poly.pdbx_seq_one_letter_code
_entity_poly.pdbx_strand_id
1 'polypeptide(L)'
;GVYCSEHDWLLNQVLRGDWGFAGAVVTDWGAANDRVRGIAAGLDLEMPASGGVNDRRLVAAVRDGRLPEADLDRAVTRNLSLALLGGELPKQRVAMDQDAHHALARRAAGECAVLLKNEGALLPLAPGARIAVIGAFAKQPRYQGAGSSQVNPTRLDCAFDAIAATVGDGASLDYAPGYDPKHSEPDAALVAEAAAAAAEAEVAVVFAGLPGSYESEGFDRSHMALPEQHDRLIAAVCEANPNTVVVLSNGAPVAMPWVAAPKAILEGYLAGQGGGAAMADVLFGRVNPSGKLAETFPLQQADVPADRWFPGTGRQVHYREGLHVGYRYFDTAAAPVLFPFGHGLSYTRFEYGDLELSADAFAQGGELAVSFALTNSGDLAGSEVVQLYAHAAQSSVHRPEQELRAFTKVALAPGETRRVTLTLDDAAFAVYDTDAGKWIVEAGEFEIRLGASSRDIRLRTRLKVQSSQSLSAAARGVGGLDGSDEAFAALLGKPVPPPEPSRPYHLNSSLGEIGETALGRFIRSKVASGFQKRMGVKAGDEATARMFEAMANNMPLRSLALFSGGRLSFNGLAALVALLNHRLLTALRLLLRRSDDGFPG
;
A
#
# COMPACT_ATOMS: atom_id res chain seq x y z
N GLY A 1 -1.57 -19.26 -11.78
CA GLY A 1 -0.35 -18.74 -12.40
C GLY A 1 0.79 -18.92 -11.43
N VAL A 2 1.92 -19.45 -11.88
CA VAL A 2 3.08 -19.92 -11.10
C VAL A 2 3.39 -19.06 -9.86
N TYR A 3 3.67 -19.69 -8.71
CA TYR A 3 4.08 -18.99 -7.49
C TYR A 3 5.35 -18.17 -7.73
N CYS A 4 5.42 -16.93 -7.23
CA CYS A 4 6.59 -16.06 -7.42
C CYS A 4 7.90 -16.72 -6.97
N SER A 5 7.86 -17.52 -5.89
CA SER A 5 9.02 -18.24 -5.35
C SER A 5 9.56 -19.36 -6.25
N GLU A 6 8.88 -19.69 -7.34
CA GLU A 6 9.24 -20.72 -8.34
C GLU A 6 9.16 -20.20 -9.78
N HIS A 7 8.99 -18.89 -9.97
CA HIS A 7 8.72 -18.31 -11.28
C HIS A 7 10.02 -17.89 -11.98
N ASP A 8 10.58 -18.77 -12.79
CA ASP A 8 11.85 -18.53 -13.51
C ASP A 8 11.83 -17.24 -14.34
N TRP A 9 10.73 -17.02 -15.09
CA TRP A 9 10.59 -15.77 -15.85
C TRP A 9 10.65 -14.51 -14.97
N LEU A 10 10.08 -14.54 -13.76
CA LEU A 10 10.13 -13.38 -12.86
C LEU A 10 11.52 -13.22 -12.24
N LEU A 11 12.06 -14.29 -11.66
CA LEU A 11 13.24 -14.23 -10.80
C LEU A 11 14.56 -14.31 -11.56
N ASN A 12 14.61 -14.98 -12.70
CA ASN A 12 15.81 -15.07 -13.53
C ASN A 12 15.69 -14.19 -14.77
N GLN A 13 14.64 -14.33 -15.58
CA GLN A 13 14.58 -13.63 -16.88
C GLN A 13 14.40 -12.12 -16.68
N VAL A 14 13.33 -11.69 -15.99
CA VAL A 14 13.08 -10.27 -15.74
C VAL A 14 14.07 -9.69 -14.73
N LEU A 15 14.07 -10.22 -13.50
CA LEU A 15 14.85 -9.62 -12.41
C LEU A 15 16.37 -9.62 -12.68
N ARG A 16 16.91 -10.66 -13.31
CA ARG A 16 18.37 -10.81 -13.50
C ARG A 16 18.83 -10.64 -14.93
N GLY A 17 18.06 -11.13 -15.90
CA GLY A 17 18.33 -10.94 -17.32
C GLY A 17 18.10 -9.48 -17.71
N ASP A 18 16.87 -9.00 -17.55
CA ASP A 18 16.48 -7.66 -18.02
C ASP A 18 16.99 -6.55 -17.08
N TRP A 19 16.87 -6.73 -15.76
CA TRP A 19 17.23 -5.68 -14.78
C TRP A 19 18.65 -5.82 -14.20
N GLY A 20 19.34 -6.94 -14.45
CA GLY A 20 20.72 -7.12 -13.98
C GLY A 20 20.87 -7.24 -12.45
N PHE A 21 19.84 -7.64 -11.72
CA PHE A 21 19.90 -7.74 -10.25
C PHE A 21 20.94 -8.76 -9.76
N ALA A 22 21.91 -8.29 -8.99
CA ALA A 22 23.00 -9.11 -8.45
C ALA A 22 22.76 -9.63 -7.01
N GLY A 23 21.69 -9.19 -6.35
CA GLY A 23 21.39 -9.56 -4.97
C GLY A 23 20.76 -10.95 -4.83
N ALA A 24 20.23 -11.23 -3.62
CA ALA A 24 19.53 -12.47 -3.32
C ALA A 24 18.01 -12.26 -3.22
N VAL A 25 17.26 -13.27 -3.64
CA VAL A 25 15.80 -13.37 -3.50
C VAL A 25 15.48 -14.23 -2.29
N VAL A 26 14.73 -13.65 -1.35
CA VAL A 26 14.27 -14.29 -0.12
C VAL A 26 12.76 -14.46 -0.20
N THR A 27 12.24 -15.60 0.26
CA THR A 27 10.78 -15.76 0.35
C THR A 27 10.22 -14.89 1.47
N ASP A 28 8.97 -14.45 1.30
CA ASP A 28 8.15 -14.10 2.45
C ASP A 28 7.93 -15.33 3.36
N TRP A 29 7.47 -15.12 4.59
CA TRP A 29 7.31 -16.16 5.61
C TRP A 29 6.34 -17.26 5.15
N GLY A 30 6.90 -18.45 4.88
CA GLY A 30 6.13 -19.62 4.43
C GLY A 30 5.78 -19.60 2.94
N ALA A 31 6.31 -18.65 2.15
CA ALA A 31 6.05 -18.54 0.72
C ALA A 31 6.93 -19.49 -0.14
N ALA A 32 7.82 -20.27 0.47
CA ALA A 32 8.48 -21.38 -0.21
C ALA A 32 7.48 -22.52 -0.50
N ASN A 33 7.04 -22.64 -1.76
CA ASN A 33 6.06 -23.66 -2.15
C ASN A 33 6.73 -25.00 -2.49
N ASP A 34 7.64 -25.03 -3.46
CA ASP A 34 8.57 -26.12 -3.75
C ASP A 34 10.00 -25.58 -3.78
N ARG A 35 10.80 -25.98 -2.79
CA ARG A 35 12.17 -25.47 -2.65
C ARG A 35 13.09 -25.88 -3.80
N VAL A 36 12.91 -27.07 -4.37
CA VAL A 36 13.77 -27.55 -5.47
C VAL A 36 13.50 -26.74 -6.73
N ARG A 37 12.22 -26.57 -7.08
CA ARG A 37 11.82 -25.70 -8.19
C ARG A 37 12.22 -24.25 -7.93
N GLY A 38 12.11 -23.79 -6.69
CA GLY A 38 12.51 -22.45 -6.30
C GLY A 38 13.99 -22.18 -6.57
N ILE A 39 14.90 -23.06 -6.15
CA ILE A 39 16.35 -22.89 -6.40
C ILE A 39 16.63 -22.84 -7.91
N ALA A 40 16.03 -23.75 -8.69
CA ALA A 40 16.17 -23.73 -10.15
C ALA A 40 15.66 -22.40 -10.75
N ALA A 41 14.53 -21.90 -10.28
CA ALA A 41 13.94 -20.63 -10.70
C ALA A 41 14.66 -19.38 -10.16
N GLY A 42 15.69 -19.52 -9.31
CA GLY A 42 16.49 -18.40 -8.82
C GLY A 42 16.06 -17.82 -7.46
N LEU A 43 15.26 -18.55 -6.68
CA LEU A 43 15.08 -18.27 -5.25
C LEU A 43 16.36 -18.63 -4.49
N ASP A 44 16.85 -17.77 -3.61
CA ASP A 44 18.12 -18.00 -2.91
C ASP A 44 17.90 -18.43 -1.45
N LEU A 45 16.93 -17.87 -0.73
CA LEU A 45 16.72 -18.13 0.71
C LEU A 45 15.26 -18.41 1.06
N GLU A 46 15.01 -19.49 1.79
CA GLU A 46 13.72 -19.83 2.39
C GLU A 46 13.60 -19.16 3.76
N MET A 47 12.46 -18.51 4.01
CA MET A 47 12.09 -17.96 5.32
C MET A 47 10.65 -18.37 5.71
N PRO A 48 10.40 -18.74 6.97
CA PRO A 48 11.39 -19.09 8.00
C PRO A 48 12.00 -20.48 7.73
N ALA A 49 12.99 -20.88 8.53
CA ALA A 49 13.61 -22.20 8.40
C ALA A 49 12.59 -23.35 8.56
N SER A 50 12.61 -24.31 7.63
CA SER A 50 11.79 -25.53 7.66
C SER A 50 12.35 -26.64 8.58
N GLY A 51 13.31 -26.32 9.45
CA GLY A 51 13.95 -27.29 10.35
C GLY A 51 14.71 -28.42 9.62
N GLY A 52 15.31 -28.12 8.46
CA GLY A 52 16.07 -29.07 7.65
C GLY A 52 15.21 -30.01 6.79
N VAL A 53 13.88 -29.82 6.74
CA VAL A 53 13.01 -30.61 5.85
C VAL A 53 13.32 -30.30 4.39
N ASN A 54 13.33 -29.03 3.99
CA ASN A 54 13.60 -28.66 2.60
C ASN A 54 15.09 -28.80 2.24
N ASP A 55 16.01 -28.64 3.19
CA ASP A 55 17.45 -28.89 2.97
C ASP A 55 17.71 -30.34 2.55
N ARG A 56 17.10 -31.31 3.25
CA ARG A 56 17.19 -32.73 2.89
C ARG A 56 16.61 -33.02 1.51
N ARG A 57 15.50 -32.35 1.15
CA ARG A 57 14.90 -32.47 -0.19
C ARG A 57 15.81 -31.90 -1.28
N LEU A 58 16.49 -30.78 -1.02
CA LEU A 58 17.47 -30.20 -1.93
C LEU A 58 18.67 -31.14 -2.13
N VAL A 59 19.28 -31.63 -1.04
CA VAL A 59 20.41 -32.56 -1.12
C VAL A 59 20.04 -33.83 -1.88
N ALA A 60 18.85 -34.38 -1.63
CA ALA A 60 18.35 -35.54 -2.37
C ALA A 60 18.17 -35.23 -3.86
N ALA A 61 17.59 -34.08 -4.21
CA ALA A 61 17.39 -33.65 -5.60
C ALA A 61 18.70 -33.43 -6.36
N VAL A 62 19.76 -32.96 -5.69
CA VAL A 62 21.08 -32.86 -6.32
C VAL A 62 21.67 -34.25 -6.55
N ARG A 63 21.64 -35.11 -5.53
CA ARG A 63 22.23 -36.47 -5.60
C ARG A 63 21.56 -37.36 -6.63
N ASP A 64 20.25 -37.22 -6.85
CA ASP A 64 19.49 -38.00 -7.83
C ASP A 64 19.34 -37.32 -9.19
N GLY A 65 19.96 -36.15 -9.38
CA GLY A 65 20.02 -35.43 -10.65
C GLY A 65 18.78 -34.60 -11.00
N ARG A 66 17.79 -34.49 -10.12
CA ARG A 66 16.61 -33.62 -10.32
C ARG A 66 16.92 -32.11 -10.20
N LEU A 67 18.03 -31.74 -9.58
CA LEU A 67 18.52 -30.36 -9.47
C LEU A 67 20.00 -30.32 -9.85
N PRO A 68 20.42 -29.53 -10.85
CA PRO A 68 21.83 -29.30 -11.12
C PRO A 68 22.54 -28.71 -9.90
N GLU A 69 23.70 -29.25 -9.52
CA GLU A 69 24.50 -28.75 -8.39
C GLU A 69 24.86 -27.27 -8.58
N ALA A 70 25.15 -26.85 -9.82
CA ALA A 70 25.43 -25.45 -10.17
C ALA A 70 24.30 -24.47 -9.82
N ASP A 71 23.03 -24.92 -9.80
CA ASP A 71 21.91 -24.08 -9.37
C ASP A 71 21.93 -23.85 -7.86
N LEU A 72 22.28 -24.88 -7.09
CA LEU A 72 22.47 -24.77 -5.64
C LEU A 72 23.70 -23.92 -5.32
N ASP A 73 24.83 -24.13 -6.01
CA ASP A 73 26.06 -23.35 -5.84
C ASP A 73 25.81 -21.85 -6.06
N ARG A 74 25.00 -21.50 -7.06
CA ARG A 74 24.61 -20.11 -7.32
C ARG A 74 23.85 -19.49 -6.15
N ALA A 75 22.86 -20.20 -5.61
CA ALA A 75 22.10 -19.74 -4.45
C ALA A 75 22.99 -19.63 -3.20
N VAL A 76 23.86 -20.61 -2.95
CA VAL A 76 24.82 -20.58 -1.84
C VAL A 76 25.78 -19.42 -1.97
N THR A 77 26.33 -19.19 -3.16
CA THR A 77 27.28 -18.10 -3.44
C THR A 77 26.65 -16.75 -3.11
N ARG A 78 25.41 -16.48 -3.55
CA ARG A 78 24.71 -15.21 -3.23
C ARG A 78 24.49 -15.02 -1.74
N ASN A 79 24.08 -16.07 -1.03
CA ASN A 79 23.90 -16.02 0.42
C ASN A 79 25.23 -15.76 1.14
N LEU A 80 26.33 -16.40 0.70
CA LEU A 80 27.67 -16.16 1.24
C LEU A 80 28.13 -14.73 0.95
N SER A 81 27.92 -14.21 -0.27
CA SER A 81 28.23 -12.83 -0.62
C SER A 81 27.50 -11.84 0.29
N LEU A 82 26.20 -12.05 0.55
CA LEU A 82 25.45 -11.22 1.49
C LEU A 82 25.99 -11.31 2.91
N ALA A 83 26.34 -12.52 3.38
CA ALA A 83 26.91 -12.72 4.71
C ALA A 83 28.28 -12.04 4.87
N LEU A 84 29.13 -12.09 3.84
CA LEU A 84 30.44 -11.44 3.82
C LEU A 84 30.30 -9.91 3.81
N LEU A 85 29.41 -9.36 2.98
CA LEU A 85 29.09 -7.92 3.00
C LEU A 85 28.62 -7.46 4.39
N GLY A 86 27.76 -8.25 5.04
CA GLY A 86 27.31 -7.95 6.40
C GLY A 86 28.43 -8.06 7.46
N GLY A 87 29.42 -8.92 7.23
CA GLY A 87 30.58 -9.11 8.11
C GLY A 87 31.56 -7.93 8.12
N GLU A 88 31.52 -7.07 7.10
CA GLU A 88 32.31 -5.85 7.00
C GLU A 88 31.70 -4.67 7.78
N LEU A 89 30.45 -4.79 8.25
CA LEU A 89 29.81 -3.74 9.04
C LEU A 89 30.49 -3.57 10.41
N PRO A 90 30.62 -2.33 10.92
CA PRO A 90 31.20 -2.09 12.23
C PRO A 90 30.50 -2.91 13.32
N LYS A 91 31.27 -3.71 14.07
CA LYS A 91 30.76 -4.52 15.20
C LYS A 91 30.30 -3.67 16.39
N GLN A 92 30.64 -2.38 16.39
CA GLN A 92 30.33 -1.47 17.48
C GLN A 92 28.87 -1.01 17.35
N ARG A 93 28.10 -1.18 18.43
CA ARG A 93 26.80 -0.51 18.55
C ARG A 93 27.03 1.00 18.57
N VAL A 94 26.62 1.68 17.51
CA VAL A 94 26.53 3.15 17.49
C VAL A 94 25.44 3.56 18.49
N ALA A 95 25.75 4.53 19.36
CA ALA A 95 24.74 5.08 20.26
C ALA A 95 23.68 5.81 19.42
N MET A 96 22.42 5.38 19.53
CA MET A 96 21.30 5.99 18.82
C MET A 96 20.87 7.26 19.55
N ASP A 97 20.88 8.39 18.85
CA ASP A 97 20.29 9.64 19.33
C ASP A 97 18.77 9.59 19.15
N GLN A 98 18.08 9.21 20.24
CA GLN A 98 16.62 9.05 20.24
C GLN A 98 15.90 10.37 19.99
N ASP A 99 16.44 11.48 20.50
CA ASP A 99 15.81 12.80 20.37
C ASP A 99 15.93 13.31 18.94
N ALA A 100 17.11 13.17 18.32
CA ALA A 100 17.29 13.53 16.90
C ALA A 100 16.41 12.68 15.98
N HIS A 101 16.29 11.38 16.24
CA HIS A 101 15.41 10.49 15.46
C HIS A 101 13.93 10.83 15.67
N HIS A 102 13.53 11.17 16.88
CA HIS A 102 12.16 11.59 17.17
C HIS A 102 11.83 12.94 16.51
N ALA A 103 12.75 13.90 16.54
CA ALA A 103 12.61 15.16 15.83
C ALA A 103 12.48 14.97 14.31
N LEU A 104 13.28 14.05 13.73
CA LEU A 104 13.15 13.66 12.32
C LEU A 104 11.77 13.06 12.03
N ALA A 105 11.28 12.15 12.88
CA ALA A 105 9.95 11.55 12.71
C ALA A 105 8.83 12.58 12.76
N ARG A 106 8.88 13.54 13.71
CA ARG A 106 7.92 14.65 13.79
C ARG A 106 7.96 15.54 12.55
N ARG A 107 9.16 15.90 12.07
CA ARG A 107 9.32 16.68 10.83
C ARG A 107 8.74 15.93 9.62
N ALA A 108 9.07 14.66 9.46
CA ALA A 108 8.54 13.83 8.37
C ALA A 108 7.01 13.77 8.41
N ALA A 109 6.42 13.53 9.58
CA ALA A 109 4.97 13.52 9.76
C ALA A 109 4.31 14.86 9.36
N GLY A 110 4.90 16.00 9.73
CA GLY A 110 4.38 17.32 9.37
C GLY A 110 4.47 17.59 7.86
N GLU A 111 5.54 17.13 7.20
CA GLU A 111 5.70 17.24 5.75
C GLU A 111 4.84 16.28 4.93
N CYS A 112 4.42 15.16 5.54
CA CYS A 112 3.53 14.18 4.93
C CYS A 112 2.04 14.52 5.12
N ALA A 113 1.70 15.39 6.07
CA ALA A 113 0.32 15.80 6.32
C ALA A 113 -0.29 16.48 5.08
N VAL A 114 -1.48 16.02 4.68
CA VAL A 114 -2.17 16.52 3.47
C VAL A 114 -3.37 17.34 3.90
N LEU A 115 -3.33 18.65 3.63
CA LEU A 115 -4.49 19.52 3.83
C LEU A 115 -5.47 19.29 2.68
N LEU A 116 -6.56 18.57 2.94
CA LEU A 116 -7.55 18.21 1.92
C LEU A 116 -8.52 19.36 1.63
N LYS A 117 -8.94 20.06 2.68
CA LYS A 117 -9.93 21.15 2.63
C LYS A 117 -9.55 22.24 3.63
N ASN A 118 -9.72 23.51 3.26
CA ASN A 118 -9.52 24.65 4.17
C ASN A 118 -10.32 25.89 3.71
N GLU A 119 -11.60 25.94 4.07
CA GLU A 119 -12.52 27.03 3.74
C GLU A 119 -12.35 28.22 4.69
N GLY A 120 -12.41 29.43 4.13
CA GLY A 120 -12.30 30.67 4.91
C GLY A 120 -10.96 30.86 5.62
N ALA A 121 -9.93 30.09 5.25
CA ALA A 121 -8.64 30.05 5.93
C ALA A 121 -8.76 29.78 7.44
N LEU A 122 -9.64 28.83 7.83
CA LEU A 122 -9.77 28.42 9.24
C LEU A 122 -8.45 27.91 9.81
N LEU A 123 -7.68 27.17 9.02
CA LEU A 123 -6.30 26.82 9.35
C LEU A 123 -5.31 27.79 8.67
N PRO A 124 -4.21 28.17 9.34
CA PRO A 124 -3.81 27.74 10.69
C PRO A 124 -4.61 28.41 11.82
N LEU A 125 -4.75 27.71 12.95
CA LEU A 125 -5.42 28.18 14.15
C LEU A 125 -4.64 29.29 14.85
N ALA A 126 -5.37 30.25 15.43
CA ALA A 126 -4.78 31.26 16.30
C ALA A 126 -4.33 30.62 17.63
N PRO A 127 -3.10 30.91 18.14
CA PRO A 127 -2.61 30.33 19.39
C PRO A 127 -3.50 30.58 20.62
N GLY A 128 -4.27 31.68 20.64
CA GLY A 128 -5.16 32.03 21.74
C GLY A 128 -6.63 31.64 21.55
N ALA A 129 -6.96 30.88 20.50
CA ALA A 129 -8.35 30.45 20.25
C ALA A 129 -8.85 29.52 21.36
N ARG A 130 -10.15 29.61 21.67
CA ARG A 130 -10.81 28.63 22.53
C ARG A 130 -11.13 27.37 21.74
N ILE A 131 -10.53 26.24 22.12
CA ILE A 131 -10.54 25.02 21.32
C ILE A 131 -11.20 23.88 22.09
N ALA A 132 -12.13 23.17 21.44
CA ALA A 132 -12.58 21.85 21.87
C ALA A 132 -11.82 20.78 21.09
N VAL A 133 -10.97 20.00 21.78
CA VAL A 133 -10.29 18.83 21.20
C VAL A 133 -11.16 17.61 21.40
N ILE A 134 -11.65 17.04 20.30
CA ILE A 134 -12.64 15.98 20.31
C ILE A 134 -12.07 14.72 19.68
N GLY A 135 -12.33 13.56 20.27
CA GLY A 135 -11.90 12.26 19.73
C GLY A 135 -10.76 11.64 20.53
N ALA A 136 -10.90 10.35 20.86
CA ALA A 136 -9.95 9.64 21.70
C ALA A 136 -8.54 9.55 21.07
N PHE A 137 -8.43 9.56 19.74
CA PHE A 137 -7.13 9.59 19.04
C PHE A 137 -6.28 10.83 19.33
N ALA A 138 -6.86 11.92 19.83
CA ALA A 138 -6.09 13.09 20.25
C ALA A 138 -5.14 12.76 21.42
N LYS A 139 -5.56 11.86 22.34
CA LYS A 139 -4.77 11.40 23.50
C LYS A 139 -4.17 10.01 23.32
N GLN A 140 -4.79 9.16 22.49
CA GLN A 140 -4.34 7.79 22.20
C GLN A 140 -4.11 7.64 20.69
N PRO A 141 -2.94 8.06 20.16
CA PRO A 141 -2.72 8.17 18.72
C PRO A 141 -2.88 6.85 17.97
N ARG A 142 -3.52 6.91 16.80
CA ARG A 142 -3.51 5.86 15.77
C ARG A 142 -2.36 6.15 14.81
N TYR A 143 -1.17 5.61 15.08
CA TYR A 143 0.08 6.10 14.44
C TYR A 143 0.81 5.11 13.53
N GLN A 144 0.46 3.83 13.50
CA GLN A 144 1.15 2.80 12.68
C GLN A 144 0.25 1.60 12.37
N GLY A 145 0.46 0.87 11.28
CA GLY A 145 -0.33 -0.33 10.96
C GLY A 145 -0.28 -1.43 12.03
N ALA A 146 -1.18 -2.42 11.93
CA ALA A 146 -1.13 -3.63 12.74
C ALA A 146 -0.52 -4.81 11.96
N GLY A 147 -0.02 -5.83 12.68
CA GLY A 147 0.68 -6.98 12.11
C GLY A 147 2.20 -6.90 12.23
N SER A 148 2.92 -7.51 11.30
CA SER A 148 4.39 -7.59 11.29
C SER A 148 5.11 -6.24 11.20
N SER A 149 4.42 -5.20 10.75
CA SER A 149 4.95 -3.83 10.64
C SER A 149 4.96 -3.06 11.96
N GLN A 150 4.40 -3.60 13.05
CA GLN A 150 4.36 -2.93 14.35
C GLN A 150 5.75 -2.73 14.95
N VAL A 151 6.03 -1.49 15.37
CA VAL A 151 7.24 -1.08 16.06
C VAL A 151 6.90 -0.60 17.46
N ASN A 152 7.67 -1.01 18.47
CA ASN A 152 7.61 -0.40 19.80
C ASN A 152 8.32 0.96 19.76
N PRO A 153 7.60 2.10 19.87
CA PRO A 153 8.21 3.40 19.70
C PRO A 153 9.14 3.74 20.88
N THR A 154 10.16 4.54 20.61
CA THR A 154 11.04 5.09 21.66
C THR A 154 10.30 6.12 22.52
N ARG A 155 9.41 6.88 21.89
CA ARG A 155 8.58 7.93 22.47
C ARG A 155 7.34 8.10 21.58
N LEU A 156 6.16 8.28 22.17
CA LEU A 156 4.93 8.55 21.43
C LEU A 156 4.32 9.87 21.89
N ASP A 157 4.28 10.85 21.00
CA ASP A 157 3.63 12.14 21.26
C ASP A 157 2.14 12.07 20.89
N CYS A 158 1.27 12.64 21.74
CA CYS A 158 -0.15 12.80 21.43
C CYS A 158 -0.47 14.25 21.01
N ALA A 159 -1.52 14.42 20.21
CA ALA A 159 -1.90 15.73 19.68
C ALA A 159 -2.46 16.65 20.77
N PHE A 160 -3.22 16.10 21.72
CA PHE A 160 -3.80 16.87 22.83
C PHE A 160 -2.72 17.60 23.64
N ASP A 161 -1.68 16.89 24.08
CA ASP A 161 -0.59 17.49 24.87
C ASP A 161 0.17 18.56 24.08
N ALA A 162 0.39 18.33 22.79
CA ALA A 162 1.07 19.29 21.91
C ALA A 162 0.22 20.54 21.61
N ILE A 163 -1.10 20.39 21.48
CA ILE A 163 -2.06 21.50 21.37
C ILE A 163 -2.08 22.29 22.68
N ALA A 164 -2.19 21.60 23.83
CA ALA A 164 -2.17 22.22 25.15
C ALA A 164 -0.90 23.07 25.38
N ALA A 165 0.27 22.51 25.03
CA ALA A 165 1.54 23.23 25.10
C ALA A 165 1.62 24.44 24.15
N THR A 166 0.82 24.46 23.08
CA THR A 166 0.81 25.56 22.09
C THR A 166 -0.13 26.68 22.47
N VAL A 167 -1.29 26.37 23.06
CA VAL A 167 -2.26 27.38 23.51
C VAL A 167 -1.87 28.03 24.84
N GLY A 168 -1.13 27.31 25.69
CA GLY A 168 -0.64 27.80 26.99
C GLY A 168 -1.75 28.00 28.04
N ASP A 169 -1.37 28.47 29.22
CA ASP A 169 -2.23 28.55 30.41
C ASP A 169 -3.37 29.60 30.33
N GLY A 170 -3.44 30.38 29.24
CA GLY A 170 -4.38 31.49 29.07
C GLY A 170 -5.61 31.20 28.20
N ALA A 171 -5.68 30.03 27.55
CA ALA A 171 -6.77 29.64 26.66
C ALA A 171 -7.63 28.51 27.26
N SER A 172 -8.95 28.50 26.99
CA SER A 172 -9.79 27.37 27.37
C SER A 172 -9.60 26.24 26.35
N LEU A 173 -9.06 25.12 26.84
CA LEU A 173 -8.90 23.89 26.08
C LEU A 173 -9.79 22.81 26.70
N ASP A 174 -10.89 22.51 26.01
CA ASP A 174 -11.79 21.44 26.41
C ASP A 174 -11.43 20.14 25.70
N TYR A 175 -11.77 19.02 26.33
CA TYR A 175 -11.57 17.69 25.77
C TYR A 175 -12.81 16.83 25.95
N ALA A 176 -13.26 16.21 24.86
CA ALA A 176 -14.27 15.16 24.89
C ALA A 176 -13.76 13.92 24.10
N PRO A 177 -13.84 12.71 24.67
CA PRO A 177 -13.30 11.52 23.99
C PRO A 177 -14.11 11.13 22.75
N GLY A 178 -15.42 11.34 22.71
CA GLY A 178 -16.30 11.09 21.55
C GLY A 178 -16.49 9.61 21.16
N TYR A 179 -15.53 8.71 21.45
CA TYR A 179 -15.58 7.28 21.18
C TYR A 179 -14.56 6.50 22.01
N ASP A 180 -14.72 5.18 22.11
CA ASP A 180 -13.65 4.28 22.56
C ASP A 180 -12.62 4.05 21.42
N PRO A 181 -11.31 4.30 21.63
CA PRO A 181 -10.31 4.28 20.55
C PRO A 181 -9.99 2.88 20.00
N LYS A 182 -10.47 1.82 20.65
CA LYS A 182 -10.19 0.43 20.25
C LYS A 182 -11.36 -0.19 19.50
N HIS A 183 -12.57 -0.04 20.03
CA HIS A 183 -13.76 -0.69 19.52
C HIS A 183 -14.61 0.25 18.66
N SER A 184 -14.59 1.56 18.93
CA SER A 184 -15.36 2.58 18.19
C SER A 184 -16.85 2.22 18.03
N GLU A 185 -17.44 1.54 19.03
CA GLU A 185 -18.85 1.15 19.03
C GLU A 185 -19.76 2.39 19.16
N PRO A 186 -21.00 2.33 18.63
CA PRO A 186 -21.94 3.42 18.75
C PRO A 186 -22.27 3.79 20.21
N ASP A 187 -22.04 5.05 20.58
CA ASP A 187 -22.35 5.62 21.90
C ASP A 187 -22.88 7.05 21.72
N ALA A 188 -24.19 7.22 21.88
CA ALA A 188 -24.86 8.50 21.71
C ALA A 188 -24.53 9.51 22.83
N ALA A 189 -24.17 9.05 24.03
CA ALA A 189 -23.85 9.94 25.14
C ALA A 189 -22.50 10.63 24.90
N LEU A 190 -21.51 9.88 24.41
CA LEU A 190 -20.21 10.45 24.03
C LEU A 190 -20.31 11.43 22.86
N VAL A 191 -21.21 11.19 21.90
CA VAL A 191 -21.49 12.15 20.82
C VAL A 191 -22.11 13.43 21.37
N ALA A 192 -23.09 13.32 22.27
CA ALA A 192 -23.75 14.48 22.86
C ALA A 192 -22.79 15.31 23.72
N GLU A 193 -21.92 14.67 24.51
CA GLU A 193 -20.86 15.33 25.28
C GLU A 193 -19.92 16.12 24.37
N ALA A 194 -19.46 15.51 23.27
CA ALA A 194 -18.58 16.16 22.32
C ALA A 194 -19.24 17.34 21.59
N ALA A 195 -20.51 17.21 21.21
CA ALA A 195 -21.27 18.31 20.61
C ALA A 195 -21.45 19.48 21.58
N ALA A 196 -21.69 19.20 22.87
CA ALA A 196 -21.78 20.24 23.90
C ALA A 196 -20.44 20.96 24.09
N ALA A 197 -19.32 20.24 24.14
CA ALA A 197 -17.99 20.85 24.20
C ALA A 197 -17.69 21.70 22.94
N ALA A 198 -18.09 21.22 21.76
CA ALA A 198 -17.92 21.96 20.52
C ALA A 198 -18.69 23.30 20.51
N ALA A 199 -19.91 23.32 21.05
CA ALA A 199 -20.77 24.51 21.05
C ALA A 199 -20.20 25.69 21.86
N GLU A 200 -19.41 25.41 22.91
CA GLU A 200 -18.81 26.43 23.77
C GLU A 200 -17.44 26.94 23.26
N ALA A 201 -16.85 26.24 22.27
CA ALA A 201 -15.55 26.58 21.70
C ALA A 201 -15.65 27.51 20.48
N GLU A 202 -14.58 28.24 20.18
CA GLU A 202 -14.47 29.03 18.94
C GLU A 202 -14.16 28.13 17.74
N VAL A 203 -13.39 27.06 17.97
CA VAL A 203 -13.03 26.05 16.98
C VAL A 203 -13.11 24.66 17.62
N ALA A 204 -13.74 23.72 16.93
CA ALA A 204 -13.71 22.31 17.29
C ALA A 204 -12.69 21.56 16.42
N VAL A 205 -11.82 20.76 17.03
CA VAL A 205 -10.84 19.91 16.32
C VAL A 205 -11.15 18.45 16.61
N VAL A 206 -11.72 17.76 15.62
CA VAL A 206 -12.13 16.36 15.72
C VAL A 206 -11.03 15.45 15.18
N PHE A 207 -10.50 14.57 16.02
CA PHE A 207 -9.59 13.50 15.63
C PHE A 207 -10.39 12.21 15.37
N ALA A 208 -10.38 11.72 14.13
CA ALA A 208 -11.11 10.54 13.69
C ALA A 208 -10.24 9.67 12.77
N GLY A 209 -10.68 8.45 12.46
CA GLY A 209 -9.89 7.54 11.63
C GLY A 209 -10.33 6.09 11.79
N LEU A 210 -9.46 5.17 11.42
CA LEU A 210 -9.72 3.73 11.48
C LEU A 210 -9.05 3.11 12.71
N PRO A 211 -9.75 2.32 13.53
CA PRO A 211 -9.12 1.57 14.61
C PRO A 211 -8.24 0.45 14.06
N GLY A 212 -7.31 -0.07 14.86
CA GLY A 212 -6.39 -1.14 14.43
C GLY A 212 -7.08 -2.43 14.00
N SER A 213 -8.31 -2.69 14.45
CA SER A 213 -9.13 -3.84 14.05
C SER A 213 -9.63 -3.79 12.61
N TYR A 214 -9.57 -2.61 11.97
CA TYR A 214 -9.98 -2.41 10.57
C TYR A 214 -8.80 -2.57 9.61
N GLU A 215 -7.58 -2.27 10.06
CA GLU A 215 -6.38 -2.24 9.22
C GLU A 215 -5.25 -3.06 9.84
N SER A 216 -5.14 -4.32 9.41
CA SER A 216 -4.10 -5.23 9.86
C SER A 216 -3.65 -6.12 8.72
N GLU A 217 -2.40 -6.56 8.79
CA GLU A 217 -1.94 -7.70 8.00
C GLU A 217 -2.90 -8.90 8.16
N GLY A 218 -3.01 -9.69 7.08
CA GLY A 218 -3.72 -10.96 7.07
C GLY A 218 -5.18 -10.88 6.61
N PHE A 219 -5.77 -9.69 6.53
CA PHE A 219 -7.11 -9.49 5.97
C PHE A 219 -7.26 -8.12 5.32
N ASP A 220 -8.16 -8.03 4.34
CA ASP A 220 -8.57 -6.77 3.75
C ASP A 220 -9.78 -6.17 4.51
N ARG A 221 -9.94 -4.85 4.41
CA ARG A 221 -11.17 -4.17 4.83
C ARG A 221 -12.34 -4.64 3.97
N SER A 222 -13.51 -4.82 4.59
CA SER A 222 -14.74 -5.15 3.87
C SER A 222 -15.49 -3.92 3.34
N HIS A 223 -15.14 -2.72 3.80
CA HIS A 223 -15.73 -1.47 3.34
C HIS A 223 -14.77 -0.27 3.52
N MET A 224 -15.02 0.81 2.75
CA MET A 224 -14.27 2.07 2.84
C MET A 224 -14.76 3.04 3.94
N ALA A 225 -15.91 2.80 4.58
CA ALA A 225 -16.43 3.69 5.62
C ALA A 225 -15.54 3.73 6.89
N LEU A 226 -15.59 4.86 7.60
CA LEU A 226 -15.15 4.97 8.99
C LEU A 226 -16.09 4.16 9.91
N PRO A 227 -15.74 3.91 11.18
CA PRO A 227 -16.72 3.41 12.14
C PRO A 227 -17.91 4.37 12.24
N GLU A 228 -19.12 3.83 12.32
CA GLU A 228 -20.37 4.62 12.36
C GLU A 228 -20.34 5.68 13.47
N GLN A 229 -19.72 5.37 14.61
CA GLN A 229 -19.54 6.30 15.72
C GLN A 229 -18.77 7.56 15.31
N HIS A 230 -17.73 7.42 14.47
CA HIS A 230 -16.92 8.55 14.02
C HIS A 230 -17.69 9.44 13.04
N ASP A 231 -18.43 8.84 12.10
CA ASP A 231 -19.27 9.60 11.15
C ASP A 231 -20.36 10.39 11.89
N ARG A 232 -21.03 9.77 12.88
CA ARG A 232 -22.03 10.44 13.73
C ARG A 232 -21.44 11.56 14.57
N LEU A 233 -20.25 11.32 15.16
CA LEU A 233 -19.53 12.32 15.94
C LEU A 233 -19.18 13.55 15.10
N ILE A 234 -18.61 13.36 13.91
CA ILE A 234 -18.23 14.46 13.02
C ILE A 234 -19.48 15.25 12.61
N ALA A 235 -20.56 14.58 12.22
CA ALA A 235 -21.80 15.24 11.86
C ALA A 235 -22.36 16.11 13.00
N ALA A 236 -22.46 15.56 14.20
CA ALA A 236 -23.00 16.27 15.37
C ALA A 236 -22.11 17.45 15.80
N VAL A 237 -20.78 17.30 15.74
CA VAL A 237 -19.85 18.38 16.07
C VAL A 237 -19.89 19.50 15.04
N CYS A 238 -19.95 19.17 13.75
CA CYS A 238 -20.10 20.19 12.69
C CYS A 238 -21.44 20.94 12.79
N GLU A 239 -22.51 20.27 13.23
CA GLU A 239 -23.81 20.91 13.48
C GLU A 239 -23.74 21.87 14.69
N ALA A 240 -23.08 21.46 15.77
CA ALA A 240 -22.90 22.27 16.96
C ALA A 240 -21.92 23.44 16.76
N ASN A 241 -20.88 23.26 15.95
CA ASN A 241 -19.87 24.28 15.67
C ASN A 241 -19.46 24.31 14.18
N PRO A 242 -19.83 25.36 13.43
CA PRO A 242 -19.47 25.48 12.01
C PRO A 242 -17.97 25.75 11.76
N ASN A 243 -17.20 26.08 12.80
CA ASN A 243 -15.73 26.18 12.73
C ASN A 243 -15.11 24.85 13.17
N THR A 244 -15.44 23.78 12.46
CA THR A 244 -14.89 22.45 12.72
C THR A 244 -13.73 22.11 11.78
N VAL A 245 -12.66 21.60 12.35
CA VAL A 245 -11.53 20.95 11.68
C VAL A 245 -11.59 19.45 11.96
N VAL A 246 -11.47 18.62 10.92
CA VAL A 246 -11.31 17.16 11.09
C VAL A 246 -9.88 16.75 10.78
N VAL A 247 -9.23 16.05 11.70
CA VAL A 247 -7.91 15.44 11.55
C VAL A 247 -8.08 13.92 11.46
N LEU A 248 -7.61 13.34 10.35
CA LEU A 248 -7.78 11.93 10.04
C LEU A 248 -6.54 11.09 10.34
N SER A 249 -6.77 9.86 10.79
CA SER A 249 -5.73 8.85 11.05
C SER A 249 -6.15 7.47 10.50
N ASN A 250 -5.80 7.21 9.24
CA ASN A 250 -6.10 5.98 8.50
C ASN A 250 -4.92 5.58 7.61
N GLY A 251 -4.77 4.31 7.31
CA GLY A 251 -3.69 3.80 6.44
C GLY A 251 -3.99 3.88 4.94
N ALA A 252 -5.25 4.04 4.57
CA ALA A 252 -5.74 4.07 3.19
C ALA A 252 -6.94 5.04 3.06
N PRO A 253 -7.42 5.33 1.83
CA PRO A 253 -8.61 6.17 1.63
C PRO A 253 -9.85 5.69 2.41
N VAL A 254 -10.65 6.66 2.86
CA VAL A 254 -11.92 6.43 3.55
C VAL A 254 -13.05 7.22 2.89
N ALA A 255 -14.26 6.66 2.93
CA ALA A 255 -15.46 7.41 2.53
C ALA A 255 -15.72 8.54 3.54
N MET A 256 -16.17 9.70 3.05
CA MET A 256 -16.45 10.89 3.87
C MET A 256 -17.84 11.44 3.55
N PRO A 257 -18.94 10.79 3.99
CA PRO A 257 -20.29 11.28 3.72
C PRO A 257 -20.54 12.70 4.28
N TRP A 258 -19.73 13.12 5.25
CA TRP A 258 -19.75 14.43 5.93
C TRP A 258 -18.79 15.46 5.33
N VAL A 259 -18.07 15.18 4.23
CA VAL A 259 -16.97 16.02 3.67
C VAL A 259 -17.34 17.51 3.47
N ALA A 260 -18.61 17.81 3.20
CA ALA A 260 -19.09 19.16 2.97
C ALA A 260 -19.17 19.99 4.28
N ALA A 261 -19.38 19.35 5.43
CA ALA A 261 -19.72 20.01 6.69
C ALA A 261 -18.55 20.73 7.38
N PRO A 262 -17.36 20.12 7.60
CA PRO A 262 -16.26 20.82 8.26
C PRO A 262 -15.62 21.84 7.32
N LYS A 263 -15.13 22.95 7.88
CA LYS A 263 -14.39 23.97 7.11
C LYS A 263 -12.99 23.48 6.71
N ALA A 264 -12.36 22.66 7.53
CA ALA A 264 -11.04 22.11 7.21
C ALA A 264 -10.96 20.60 7.45
N ILE A 265 -10.20 19.92 6.60
CA ILE A 265 -9.91 18.48 6.71
C ILE A 265 -8.40 18.29 6.50
N LEU A 266 -7.74 17.70 7.48
CA LEU A 266 -6.32 17.36 7.46
C LEU A 266 -6.16 15.84 7.52
N GLU A 267 -5.54 15.26 6.49
CA GLU A 267 -5.19 13.84 6.45
C GLU A 267 -3.78 13.64 7.01
N GLY A 268 -3.71 13.01 8.18
CA GLY A 268 -2.46 12.71 8.88
C GLY A 268 -1.93 11.30 8.62
N TYR A 269 -2.71 10.45 7.95
CA TYR A 269 -2.43 9.04 7.76
C TYR A 269 -2.00 8.34 9.07
N LEU A 270 -1.02 7.45 9.00
CA LEU A 270 -0.37 6.82 10.16
C LEU A 270 1.02 7.45 10.35
N ALA A 271 1.04 8.60 11.02
CA ALA A 271 2.18 9.51 11.05
C ALA A 271 3.34 9.13 12.00
N GLY A 272 3.33 7.91 12.55
CA GLY A 272 4.40 7.39 13.39
C GLY A 272 4.54 8.11 14.74
N GLN A 273 5.69 7.88 15.38
CA GLN A 273 5.88 8.16 16.80
C GLN A 273 5.83 9.66 17.20
N GLY A 274 6.14 10.56 16.26
CA GLY A 274 6.07 12.02 16.43
C GLY A 274 4.77 12.64 15.86
N GLY A 275 3.83 11.80 15.41
CA GLY A 275 2.68 12.23 14.62
C GLY A 275 1.73 13.17 15.33
N GLY A 276 1.42 12.92 16.61
CA GLY A 276 0.52 13.78 17.39
C GLY A 276 1.02 15.23 17.46
N ALA A 277 2.31 15.41 17.78
CA ALA A 277 2.91 16.74 17.84
C ALA A 277 3.05 17.39 16.46
N ALA A 278 3.29 16.60 15.41
CA ALA A 278 3.34 17.09 14.03
C ALA A 278 1.98 17.62 13.56
N MET A 279 0.87 16.94 13.89
CA MET A 279 -0.47 17.44 13.57
C MET A 279 -0.75 18.75 14.29
N ALA A 280 -0.33 18.90 15.55
CA ALA A 280 -0.43 20.17 16.26
C ALA A 280 0.39 21.28 15.57
N ASP A 281 1.62 20.99 15.12
CA ASP A 281 2.43 21.99 14.40
C ASP A 281 1.77 22.46 13.11
N VAL A 282 1.12 21.56 12.37
CA VAL A 282 0.36 21.90 11.17
C VAL A 282 -0.86 22.74 11.54
N LEU A 283 -1.67 22.30 12.51
CA LEU A 283 -2.87 23.00 12.95
C LEU A 283 -2.59 24.46 13.31
N PHE A 284 -1.45 24.76 13.94
CA PHE A 284 -1.06 26.13 14.34
C PHE A 284 -0.10 26.82 13.36
N GLY A 285 0.15 26.25 12.17
CA GLY A 285 0.95 26.89 11.14
C GLY A 285 2.45 27.00 11.44
N ARG A 286 2.95 26.28 12.46
CA ARG A 286 4.40 26.09 12.66
C ARG A 286 5.01 25.30 11.51
N VAL A 287 4.22 24.40 10.93
CA VAL A 287 4.50 23.73 9.67
C VAL A 287 3.40 24.10 8.68
N ASN A 288 3.80 24.59 7.50
CA ASN A 288 2.88 24.76 6.38
C ASN A 288 2.70 23.38 5.70
N PRO A 289 1.47 22.84 5.61
CA PRO A 289 1.23 21.53 5.02
C PRO A 289 1.67 21.53 3.55
N SER A 290 2.36 20.45 3.18
CA SER A 290 2.95 20.28 1.85
C SER A 290 2.89 18.83 1.35
N GLY A 291 2.21 17.95 2.09
CA GLY A 291 1.92 16.61 1.62
C GLY A 291 0.94 16.65 0.44
N LYS A 292 1.08 15.69 -0.46
CA LYS A 292 0.14 15.44 -1.56
C LYS A 292 -0.32 13.99 -1.50
N LEU A 293 -1.59 13.75 -1.83
CA LEU A 293 -2.16 12.40 -1.85
C LEU A 293 -1.41 11.48 -2.81
N ALA A 294 -0.94 10.34 -2.31
CA ALA A 294 -0.35 9.28 -3.14
C ALA A 294 -1.41 8.34 -3.75
N GLU A 295 -2.67 8.52 -3.38
CA GLU A 295 -3.81 7.69 -3.77
C GLU A 295 -5.02 8.57 -4.10
N THR A 296 -5.91 8.09 -4.96
CA THR A 296 -7.20 8.75 -5.18
C THR A 296 -8.14 8.45 -4.03
N PHE A 297 -8.85 9.45 -3.51
CA PHE A 297 -9.96 9.25 -2.58
C PHE A 297 -11.28 9.21 -3.37
N PRO A 298 -11.84 8.01 -3.66
CA PRO A 298 -13.09 7.90 -4.39
C PRO A 298 -14.28 8.38 -3.54
N LEU A 299 -15.43 8.65 -4.17
CA LEU A 299 -16.65 8.97 -3.43
C LEU A 299 -17.13 7.76 -2.62
N GLN A 300 -17.03 6.57 -3.21
CA GLN A 300 -17.42 5.31 -2.60
C GLN A 300 -16.60 4.15 -3.18
N GLN A 301 -16.64 3.01 -2.49
CA GLN A 301 -15.90 1.81 -2.90
C GLN A 301 -16.30 1.29 -4.28
N ALA A 302 -17.59 1.33 -4.61
CA ALA A 302 -18.11 0.83 -5.88
C ALA A 302 -17.58 1.60 -7.11
N ASP A 303 -16.98 2.79 -6.91
CA ASP A 303 -16.37 3.57 -7.99
C ASP A 303 -14.93 3.08 -8.30
N VAL A 304 -14.34 2.25 -7.44
CA VAL A 304 -13.01 1.68 -7.67
C VAL A 304 -13.13 0.57 -8.71
N PRO A 305 -12.36 0.60 -9.82
CA PRO A 305 -12.56 -0.31 -10.94
C PRO A 305 -12.33 -1.80 -10.58
N ALA A 306 -11.52 -2.06 -9.56
CA ALA A 306 -11.25 -3.41 -9.06
C ALA A 306 -12.36 -3.97 -8.14
N ASP A 307 -13.25 -3.14 -7.58
CA ASP A 307 -14.21 -3.54 -6.53
C ASP A 307 -15.05 -4.76 -6.92
N ARG A 308 -15.61 -4.74 -8.13
CA ARG A 308 -16.44 -5.84 -8.65
C ARG A 308 -15.71 -7.19 -8.72
N TRP A 309 -14.39 -7.16 -8.87
CA TRP A 309 -13.57 -8.34 -9.17
C TRP A 309 -12.63 -8.73 -8.04
N PHE A 310 -12.63 -7.96 -6.96
CA PHE A 310 -11.87 -8.21 -5.74
C PHE A 310 -12.81 -8.77 -4.64
N PRO A 311 -12.40 -9.78 -3.86
CA PRO A 311 -11.09 -10.45 -3.83
C PRO A 311 -10.94 -11.58 -4.86
N GLY A 312 -11.89 -11.72 -5.80
CA GLY A 312 -11.90 -12.76 -6.82
C GLY A 312 -12.65 -14.03 -6.39
N THR A 313 -12.38 -15.14 -7.09
CA THR A 313 -13.06 -16.43 -6.88
C THR A 313 -12.05 -17.52 -6.53
N GLY A 314 -12.22 -18.16 -5.38
CA GLY A 314 -11.31 -19.21 -4.92
C GLY A 314 -9.90 -18.65 -4.69
N ARG A 315 -8.93 -19.09 -5.49
CA ARG A 315 -7.52 -18.66 -5.42
C ARG A 315 -7.10 -17.74 -6.56
N GLN A 316 -8.06 -17.17 -7.28
CA GLN A 316 -7.81 -16.37 -8.46
C GLN A 316 -8.46 -15.00 -8.34
N VAL A 317 -7.66 -13.97 -8.61
CA VAL A 317 -8.11 -12.59 -8.78
C VAL A 317 -7.67 -12.14 -10.18
N HIS A 318 -8.58 -11.47 -10.90
CA HIS A 318 -8.33 -10.98 -12.26
C HIS A 318 -8.24 -9.46 -12.22
N TYR A 319 -7.09 -8.91 -12.61
CA TYR A 319 -6.84 -7.46 -12.64
C TYR A 319 -7.38 -6.90 -13.96
N ARG A 320 -8.71 -6.81 -14.04
CA ARG A 320 -9.44 -6.47 -15.26
C ARG A 320 -9.34 -5.01 -15.65
N GLU A 321 -9.04 -4.16 -14.69
CA GLU A 321 -8.77 -2.74 -14.87
C GLU A 321 -7.45 -2.47 -15.62
N GLY A 322 -6.55 -3.47 -15.73
CA GLY A 322 -5.31 -3.35 -16.47
C GLY A 322 -4.45 -2.18 -16.00
N LEU A 323 -4.14 -1.24 -16.90
CA LEU A 323 -3.37 -0.03 -16.58
C LEU A 323 -4.20 1.04 -15.85
N HIS A 324 -5.53 0.91 -15.81
CA HIS A 324 -6.44 1.88 -15.22
C HIS A 324 -6.61 1.64 -13.73
N VAL A 325 -5.51 1.78 -12.99
CA VAL A 325 -5.48 1.68 -11.52
C VAL A 325 -5.37 3.09 -10.92
N GLY A 326 -6.22 3.38 -9.92
CA GLY A 326 -6.24 4.68 -9.24
C GLY A 326 -6.59 5.83 -10.19
N TYR A 327 -5.88 6.96 -10.11
CA TYR A 327 -6.17 8.14 -10.94
C TYR A 327 -6.16 7.88 -12.44
N ARG A 328 -5.41 6.86 -12.90
CA ARG A 328 -5.42 6.45 -14.31
C ARG A 328 -6.84 6.09 -14.76
N TYR A 329 -7.60 5.38 -13.93
CA TYR A 329 -9.01 5.13 -14.20
C TYR A 329 -9.85 6.40 -14.07
N PHE A 330 -9.78 7.06 -12.91
CA PHE A 330 -10.71 8.15 -12.59
C PHE A 330 -10.57 9.33 -13.56
N ASP A 331 -9.35 9.66 -13.98
CA ASP A 331 -9.10 10.75 -14.93
C ASP A 331 -9.53 10.36 -16.35
N THR A 332 -9.27 9.12 -16.78
CA THR A 332 -9.69 8.63 -18.11
C THR A 332 -11.20 8.46 -18.24
N ALA A 333 -11.86 7.98 -17.18
CA ALA A 333 -13.31 7.85 -17.12
C ALA A 333 -14.02 9.19 -16.85
N ALA A 334 -13.27 10.26 -16.56
CA ALA A 334 -13.79 11.51 -16.02
C ALA A 334 -14.71 11.32 -14.79
N ALA A 335 -14.44 10.28 -14.00
CA ALA A 335 -15.25 9.92 -12.83
C ALA A 335 -14.99 10.89 -11.67
N PRO A 336 -16.03 11.28 -10.91
CA PRO A 336 -15.87 12.16 -9.76
C PRO A 336 -15.15 11.45 -8.61
N VAL A 337 -14.44 12.23 -7.80
CA VAL A 337 -13.65 11.76 -6.64
C VAL A 337 -13.81 12.76 -5.51
N LEU A 338 -13.61 12.35 -4.26
CA LEU A 338 -13.53 13.29 -3.13
C LEU A 338 -12.29 14.17 -3.30
N PHE A 339 -11.14 13.51 -3.46
CA PHE A 339 -9.85 14.17 -3.65
C PHE A 339 -9.02 13.40 -4.69
N PRO A 340 -8.48 14.08 -5.72
CA PRO A 340 -7.70 13.42 -6.75
C PRO A 340 -6.29 13.07 -6.28
N PHE A 341 -5.63 12.16 -7.01
CA PHE A 341 -4.20 11.89 -6.83
C PHE A 341 -3.39 13.18 -6.92
N GLY A 342 -2.41 13.32 -6.04
CA GLY A 342 -1.53 14.47 -5.98
C GLY A 342 -2.19 15.72 -5.37
N HIS A 343 -3.42 15.64 -4.85
CA HIS A 343 -4.08 16.75 -4.17
C HIS A 343 -3.45 17.07 -2.82
N GLY A 344 -3.39 18.34 -2.47
CA GLY A 344 -2.93 18.81 -1.17
C GLY A 344 -2.78 20.33 -1.18
N LEU A 345 -3.53 20.98 -0.30
CA LEU A 345 -3.53 22.43 -0.13
C LEU A 345 -2.34 22.89 0.73
N SER A 346 -2.08 24.19 0.71
CA SER A 346 -1.04 24.86 1.50
C SER A 346 -1.65 26.10 2.18
N TYR A 347 -0.99 26.60 3.22
CA TYR A 347 -1.30 27.92 3.79
C TYR A 347 -0.75 29.07 2.94
N THR A 348 0.03 28.79 1.91
CA THR A 348 0.45 29.76 0.89
C THR A 348 -0.06 29.38 -0.50
N ARG A 349 0.20 30.22 -1.50
CA ARG A 349 -0.20 30.01 -2.90
C ARG A 349 1.03 29.97 -3.80
N PHE A 350 0.97 29.14 -4.83
CA PHE A 350 2.03 29.02 -5.82
C PHE A 350 1.52 29.31 -7.22
N GLU A 351 2.32 30.07 -7.97
CA GLU A 351 2.08 30.41 -9.37
C GLU A 351 3.11 29.75 -10.26
N TYR A 352 2.63 29.25 -11.40
CA TYR A 352 3.41 28.52 -12.40
C TYR A 352 3.46 29.41 -13.65
N GLY A 353 4.65 29.65 -14.18
CA GLY A 353 4.85 30.48 -15.37
C GLY A 353 6.02 30.02 -16.24
N ASP A 354 6.21 30.70 -17.37
CA ASP A 354 7.39 30.60 -18.23
C ASP A 354 7.81 29.16 -18.59
N LEU A 355 6.84 28.33 -19.01
CA LEU A 355 7.11 26.95 -19.46
C LEU A 355 7.90 26.95 -20.76
N GLU A 356 9.04 26.28 -20.73
CA GLU A 356 9.95 26.11 -21.87
C GLU A 356 10.42 24.65 -21.95
N LEU A 357 10.52 24.15 -23.17
CA LEU A 357 11.14 22.86 -23.48
C LEU A 357 12.53 23.11 -24.07
N SER A 358 13.49 22.22 -23.80
CA SER A 358 14.83 22.32 -24.43
C SER A 358 14.82 22.07 -25.94
N ALA A 359 13.75 21.48 -26.47
CA ALA A 359 13.53 21.25 -27.89
C ALA A 359 12.03 21.17 -28.21
N ASP A 360 11.66 21.51 -29.46
CA ASP A 360 10.28 21.43 -29.96
C ASP A 360 9.80 19.98 -30.22
N ALA A 361 10.74 19.04 -30.28
CA ALA A 361 10.48 17.62 -30.50
C ALA A 361 11.42 16.76 -29.66
N PHE A 362 10.92 15.62 -29.20
CA PHE A 362 11.71 14.58 -28.54
C PHE A 362 12.07 13.51 -29.56
N ALA A 363 13.36 13.21 -29.67
CA ALA A 363 13.86 12.09 -30.46
C ALA A 363 14.16 10.91 -29.53
N GLN A 364 13.71 9.71 -29.92
CA GLN A 364 14.00 8.46 -29.19
C GLN A 364 15.50 8.31 -28.87
N GLY A 365 15.80 7.94 -27.62
CA GLY A 365 17.15 7.84 -27.07
C GLY A 365 17.73 9.18 -26.59
N GLY A 366 16.96 10.27 -26.67
CA GLY A 366 17.33 11.59 -26.19
C GLY A 366 16.82 11.89 -24.78
N GLU A 367 17.07 13.13 -24.35
CA GLU A 367 16.54 13.72 -23.13
C GLU A 367 15.83 15.03 -23.47
N LEU A 368 14.75 15.34 -22.75
CA LEU A 368 14.04 16.61 -22.85
C LEU A 368 13.99 17.28 -21.49
N ALA A 369 14.56 18.48 -21.38
CA ALA A 369 14.42 19.30 -20.19
C ALA A 369 13.14 20.15 -20.30
N VAL A 370 12.30 20.07 -19.26
CA VAL A 370 11.07 20.85 -19.08
C VAL A 370 11.34 21.85 -17.98
N SER A 371 11.46 23.13 -18.33
CA SER A 371 11.78 24.21 -17.41
C SER A 371 10.62 25.18 -17.23
N PHE A 372 10.42 25.70 -16.02
CA PHE A 372 9.35 26.65 -15.73
C PHE A 372 9.70 27.50 -14.50
N ALA A 373 9.05 28.66 -14.38
CA ALA A 373 9.11 29.50 -13.19
C ALA A 373 8.05 29.05 -12.17
N LEU A 374 8.47 28.91 -10.91
CA LEU A 374 7.59 28.64 -9.77
C LEU A 374 7.76 29.76 -8.75
N THR A 375 6.67 30.45 -8.44
CA THR A 375 6.65 31.59 -7.51
C THR A 375 5.76 31.29 -6.32
N ASN A 376 6.24 31.54 -5.10
CA ASN A 376 5.37 31.60 -3.94
C ASN A 376 4.72 32.99 -3.88
N SER A 377 3.43 33.09 -4.25
CA SER A 377 2.69 34.36 -4.33
C SER A 377 1.81 34.62 -3.10
N GLY A 378 2.02 33.88 -2.02
CA GLY A 378 1.41 34.15 -0.71
C GLY A 378 2.41 34.71 0.30
N ASP A 379 1.91 34.91 1.52
CA ASP A 379 2.62 35.61 2.60
C ASP A 379 3.41 34.66 3.53
N LEU A 380 3.26 33.34 3.34
CA LEU A 380 3.90 32.33 4.18
C LEU A 380 4.92 31.52 3.38
N ALA A 381 6.02 31.17 4.02
CA ALA A 381 6.93 30.17 3.47
C ALA A 381 6.20 28.84 3.32
N GLY A 382 6.51 28.10 2.25
CA GLY A 382 5.85 26.84 1.97
C GLY A 382 6.66 26.00 0.98
N SER A 383 6.23 24.76 0.80
CA SER A 383 6.76 23.88 -0.24
C SER A 383 5.64 23.45 -1.18
N GLU A 384 5.94 23.47 -2.47
CA GLU A 384 5.06 22.96 -3.51
C GLU A 384 5.64 21.67 -4.11
N VAL A 385 4.77 20.71 -4.41
CA VAL A 385 5.14 19.51 -5.18
C VAL A 385 4.61 19.69 -6.59
N VAL A 386 5.51 20.02 -7.51
CA VAL A 386 5.18 20.14 -8.93
C VAL A 386 5.13 18.75 -9.54
N GLN A 387 4.04 18.46 -10.23
CA GLN A 387 3.78 17.16 -10.85
C GLN A 387 3.74 17.33 -12.37
N LEU A 388 4.59 16.58 -13.08
CA LEU A 388 4.67 16.57 -14.53
C LEU A 388 4.03 15.29 -15.05
N TYR A 389 2.98 15.46 -15.86
CA TYR A 389 2.29 14.40 -16.55
C TYR A 389 2.52 14.45 -18.06
N ALA A 390 2.54 13.28 -18.68
CA ALA A 390 2.48 13.14 -20.12
C ALA A 390 1.10 12.59 -20.54
N HIS A 391 0.47 13.24 -21.51
CA HIS A 391 -0.74 12.78 -22.17
C HIS A 391 -0.45 12.50 -23.64
N ALA A 392 -0.76 11.31 -24.13
CA ALA A 392 -0.68 10.98 -25.55
C ALA A 392 -1.99 11.37 -26.24
N ALA A 393 -1.96 12.31 -27.19
CA ALA A 393 -3.17 12.76 -27.88
C ALA A 393 -3.81 11.65 -28.74
N GLN A 394 -2.96 10.77 -29.28
CA GLN A 394 -3.33 9.51 -29.90
C GLN A 394 -2.32 8.44 -29.47
N SER A 395 -2.80 7.21 -29.31
CA SER A 395 -1.95 6.04 -29.11
C SER A 395 -2.56 4.85 -29.84
N SER A 396 -1.71 3.91 -30.24
CA SER A 396 -2.16 2.65 -30.83
C SER A 396 -2.63 1.64 -29.78
N VAL A 397 -2.47 1.94 -28.49
CA VAL A 397 -3.02 1.18 -27.35
C VAL A 397 -3.93 2.05 -26.49
N HIS A 398 -4.74 1.44 -25.65
CA HIS A 398 -5.52 2.22 -24.70
C HIS A 398 -4.65 2.71 -23.54
N ARG A 399 -4.32 4.01 -23.54
CA ARG A 399 -3.52 4.64 -22.48
C ARG A 399 -4.41 5.36 -21.45
N PRO A 400 -3.92 5.56 -20.22
CA PRO A 400 -4.53 6.51 -19.30
C PRO A 400 -4.57 7.92 -19.90
N GLU A 401 -5.56 8.73 -19.52
CA GLU A 401 -5.67 10.15 -19.88
C GLU A 401 -4.39 10.92 -19.58
N GLN A 402 -3.66 10.54 -18.54
CA GLN A 402 -2.33 11.07 -18.30
C GLN A 402 -1.57 10.15 -17.35
N GLU A 403 -0.25 10.22 -17.40
CA GLU A 403 0.64 9.45 -16.54
C GLU A 403 1.68 10.37 -15.92
N LEU A 404 1.84 10.32 -14.59
CA LEU A 404 2.90 11.03 -13.87
C LEU A 404 4.26 10.51 -14.34
N ARG A 405 5.11 11.40 -14.86
CA ARG A 405 6.46 11.07 -15.36
C ARG A 405 7.58 11.64 -14.52
N ALA A 406 7.35 12.78 -13.86
CA ALA A 406 8.32 13.37 -12.95
C ALA A 406 7.60 14.22 -11.91
N PHE A 407 8.25 14.43 -10.76
CA PHE A 407 7.82 15.41 -9.78
C PHE A 407 9.02 15.95 -9.01
N THR A 408 8.86 17.12 -8.39
CA THR A 408 9.86 17.68 -7.48
C THR A 408 9.19 18.54 -6.41
N LYS A 409 9.75 18.51 -5.20
CA LYS A 409 9.30 19.35 -4.08
C LYS A 409 10.22 20.56 -3.95
N VAL A 410 9.66 21.76 -3.96
CA VAL A 410 10.40 23.02 -3.96
C VAL A 410 9.94 23.89 -2.80
N ALA A 411 10.84 24.16 -1.86
CA ALA A 411 10.62 25.12 -0.78
C ALA A 411 10.94 26.55 -1.25
N LEU A 412 10.02 27.48 -0.99
CA LEU A 412 10.11 28.88 -1.39
C LEU A 412 9.69 29.81 -0.24
N ALA A 413 10.46 30.87 -0.02
CA ALA A 413 10.06 32.00 0.82
C ALA A 413 8.93 32.81 0.16
N PRO A 414 8.16 33.62 0.91
CA PRO A 414 7.17 34.54 0.34
C PRO A 414 7.78 35.43 -0.75
N GLY A 415 7.14 35.49 -1.92
CA GLY A 415 7.59 36.26 -3.08
C GLY A 415 8.81 35.70 -3.82
N GLU A 416 9.39 34.58 -3.37
CA GLU A 416 10.50 33.93 -4.07
C GLU A 416 10.01 33.26 -5.36
N THR A 417 10.71 33.50 -6.45
CA THR A 417 10.58 32.77 -7.72
C THR A 417 11.82 31.90 -7.94
N ARG A 418 11.61 30.64 -8.31
CA ARG A 418 12.67 29.72 -8.71
C ARG A 418 12.38 29.12 -10.08
N ARG A 419 13.41 29.04 -10.92
CA ARG A 419 13.35 28.25 -12.16
C ARG A 419 13.61 26.79 -11.84
N VAL A 420 12.65 25.93 -12.17
CA VAL A 420 12.66 24.50 -11.89
C VAL A 420 12.81 23.76 -13.22
N THR A 421 13.59 22.68 -13.24
CA THR A 421 13.80 21.85 -14.42
C THR A 421 13.58 20.38 -14.08
N LEU A 422 12.77 19.69 -14.89
CA LEU A 422 12.56 18.24 -14.85
C LEU A 422 13.00 17.64 -16.18
N THR A 423 13.59 16.44 -16.16
CA THR A 423 14.07 15.75 -17.36
C THR A 423 13.17 14.57 -17.69
N LEU A 424 12.83 14.41 -18.98
CA LEU A 424 12.12 13.27 -19.52
C LEU A 424 13.02 12.50 -20.49
N ASP A 425 12.92 11.18 -20.45
CA ASP A 425 13.60 10.23 -21.35
C ASP A 425 12.56 9.34 -22.08
N ASP A 426 13.03 8.28 -22.74
CA ASP A 426 12.19 7.32 -23.45
C ASP A 426 11.05 6.76 -22.58
N ALA A 427 11.28 6.54 -21.28
CA ALA A 427 10.29 5.96 -20.38
C ALA A 427 9.07 6.86 -20.17
N ALA A 428 9.20 8.18 -20.42
CA ALA A 428 8.09 9.11 -20.35
C ALA A 428 7.05 8.90 -21.46
N PHE A 429 7.46 8.30 -22.58
CA PHE A 429 6.64 8.18 -23.79
C PHE A 429 6.36 6.72 -24.17
N ALA A 430 7.12 5.78 -23.62
CA ALA A 430 7.04 4.37 -23.95
C ALA A 430 5.81 3.64 -23.39
N VAL A 431 5.43 2.57 -24.09
CA VAL A 431 4.44 1.56 -23.70
C VAL A 431 5.08 0.17 -23.78
N TYR A 432 4.67 -0.75 -22.91
CA TYR A 432 5.23 -2.10 -22.92
C TYR A 432 4.49 -2.99 -23.92
N ASP A 433 5.21 -3.51 -24.91
CA ASP A 433 4.70 -4.48 -25.88
C ASP A 433 4.85 -5.88 -25.30
N THR A 434 3.73 -6.50 -24.94
CA THR A 434 3.72 -7.83 -24.31
C THR A 434 4.09 -8.96 -25.27
N ASP A 435 3.86 -8.81 -26.58
CA ASP A 435 4.25 -9.79 -27.59
C ASP A 435 5.74 -9.68 -27.91
N ALA A 436 6.26 -8.46 -28.00
CA ALA A 436 7.69 -8.21 -28.25
C ALA A 436 8.56 -8.28 -26.98
N GLY A 437 7.97 -8.27 -25.79
CA GLY A 437 8.67 -8.33 -24.49
C GLY A 437 9.53 -7.11 -24.17
N LYS A 438 9.18 -5.91 -24.68
CA LYS A 438 10.01 -4.70 -24.53
C LYS A 438 9.22 -3.41 -24.54
N TRP A 439 9.84 -2.35 -24.02
CA TRP A 439 9.32 -0.98 -24.11
C TRP A 439 9.47 -0.43 -25.53
N ILE A 440 8.42 0.22 -26.01
CA ILE A 440 8.31 0.85 -27.32
C ILE A 440 7.93 2.31 -27.15
N VAL A 441 8.76 3.23 -27.65
CA VAL A 441 8.43 4.66 -27.75
C VAL A 441 7.49 4.86 -28.93
N GLU A 442 6.26 5.30 -28.67
CA GLU A 442 5.32 5.62 -29.74
C GLU A 442 5.61 7.02 -30.30
N ALA A 443 5.80 7.12 -31.61
CA ALA A 443 5.82 8.40 -32.30
C ALA A 443 4.41 9.03 -32.30
N GLY A 444 4.32 10.33 -32.08
CA GLY A 444 3.03 11.02 -32.02
C GLY A 444 3.08 12.37 -31.34
N GLU A 445 1.90 12.97 -31.18
CA GLU A 445 1.73 14.22 -30.45
C GLU A 445 1.41 13.93 -28.98
N PHE A 446 2.17 14.57 -28.09
CA PHE A 446 1.99 14.52 -26.66
C PHE A 446 1.68 15.91 -26.11
N GLU A 447 0.96 15.97 -25.00
CA GLU A 447 0.83 17.15 -24.17
C GLU A 447 1.62 16.93 -22.88
N ILE A 448 2.58 17.82 -22.61
CA ILE A 448 3.29 17.90 -21.33
C ILE A 448 2.47 18.82 -20.43
N ARG A 449 2.07 18.31 -19.26
CA ARG A 449 1.19 18.98 -18.32
C ARG A 449 1.90 19.16 -16.98
N LEU A 450 1.99 20.38 -16.48
CA LEU A 450 2.46 20.68 -15.13
C LEU A 450 1.27 21.04 -14.25
N GLY A 451 1.13 20.36 -13.13
CA GLY A 451 0.05 20.58 -12.19
C GLY A 451 0.50 20.56 -10.73
N ALA A 452 -0.36 21.13 -9.89
CA ALA A 452 -0.27 21.02 -8.42
C ALA A 452 -0.97 19.76 -7.88
N SER A 453 -1.75 19.08 -8.74
CA SER A 453 -2.35 17.75 -8.57
C SER A 453 -2.74 17.18 -9.94
N SER A 454 -3.22 15.93 -10.03
CA SER A 454 -3.63 15.34 -11.31
C SER A 454 -4.79 16.09 -11.97
N ARG A 455 -5.64 16.76 -11.19
CA ARG A 455 -6.78 17.54 -11.71
C ARG A 455 -6.60 19.05 -11.60
N ASP A 456 -5.41 19.49 -11.25
CA ASP A 456 -5.07 20.90 -11.12
C ASP A 456 -3.87 21.24 -12.00
N ILE A 457 -4.09 21.14 -13.32
CA ILE A 457 -3.08 21.41 -14.35
C ILE A 457 -3.00 22.90 -14.62
N ARG A 458 -1.83 23.49 -14.38
CA ARG A 458 -1.56 24.93 -14.45
C ARG A 458 -0.91 25.35 -15.76
N LEU A 459 -0.01 24.52 -16.29
CA LEU A 459 0.68 24.78 -17.55
C LEU A 459 0.59 23.57 -18.46
N ARG A 460 0.50 23.82 -19.76
CA ARG A 460 0.46 22.79 -20.80
C ARG A 460 1.29 23.25 -22.00
N THR A 461 1.99 22.31 -22.62
CA THR A 461 2.63 22.53 -23.92
C THR A 461 2.58 21.27 -24.76
N ARG A 462 2.60 21.43 -26.08
CA ARG A 462 2.62 20.31 -27.02
C ARG A 462 4.06 19.90 -27.31
N LEU A 463 4.26 18.61 -27.49
CA LEU A 463 5.53 18.00 -27.82
C LEU A 463 5.31 16.94 -28.90
N LYS A 464 6.10 17.02 -29.97
CA LYS A 464 6.15 15.95 -30.95
C LYS A 464 7.19 14.91 -30.56
N VAL A 465 6.78 13.65 -30.41
CA VAL A 465 7.68 12.51 -30.17
C VAL A 465 7.99 11.82 -31.49
N GLN A 466 9.28 11.61 -31.75
CA GLN A 466 9.80 10.99 -32.96
C GLN A 466 10.47 9.65 -32.60
N SER A 467 9.94 8.56 -33.14
CA SER A 467 10.50 7.22 -33.01
C SER A 467 10.31 6.44 -34.31
N SER A 468 11.26 5.54 -34.59
CA SER A 468 11.15 4.55 -35.68
C SER A 468 10.66 3.19 -35.17
N GLN A 469 10.42 3.05 -33.86
CA GLN A 469 9.87 1.83 -33.29
C GLN A 469 8.38 1.70 -33.62
N SER A 470 7.89 0.47 -33.60
CA SER A 470 6.47 0.18 -33.82
C SER A 470 6.04 -0.96 -32.92
N LEU A 471 4.80 -0.86 -32.44
CA LEU A 471 4.16 -1.92 -31.69
C LEU A 471 3.81 -3.11 -32.58
N SER A 472 3.93 -4.30 -32.01
CA SER A 472 3.41 -5.55 -32.55
C SER A 472 1.92 -5.41 -32.89
N ALA A 473 1.44 -6.19 -33.85
CA ALA A 473 0.03 -6.15 -34.23
C ALA A 473 -0.88 -6.57 -33.06
N ALA A 474 -0.41 -7.50 -32.21
CA ALA A 474 -1.16 -8.03 -31.08
C ALA A 474 -1.32 -7.02 -29.93
N ALA A 475 -0.38 -6.08 -29.76
CA ALA A 475 -0.48 -5.06 -28.72
C ALA A 475 -1.49 -3.95 -29.04
N ARG A 476 -1.83 -3.73 -30.31
CA ARG A 476 -2.66 -2.59 -30.75
C ARG A 476 -4.13 -2.77 -30.39
N GLY A 477 -4.75 -1.69 -29.92
CA GLY A 477 -6.17 -1.64 -29.58
C GLY A 477 -6.55 -2.46 -28.34
N VAL A 478 -5.55 -2.96 -27.60
CA VAL A 478 -5.76 -3.76 -26.39
C VAL A 478 -5.91 -2.85 -25.17
N GLY A 479 -6.74 -3.28 -24.22
CA GLY A 479 -7.04 -2.58 -22.97
C GLY A 479 -8.29 -1.71 -23.06
N GLY A 480 -8.50 -0.91 -22.03
CA GLY A 480 -9.69 -0.07 -21.93
C GLY A 480 -10.23 0.02 -20.52
N LEU A 481 -11.30 0.79 -20.39
CA LEU A 481 -12.09 0.85 -19.15
C LEU A 481 -13.14 -0.28 -19.10
N ASP A 482 -13.35 -1.00 -20.21
CA ASP A 482 -14.23 -2.15 -20.25
C ASP A 482 -13.59 -3.35 -19.53
N GLY A 483 -14.18 -3.76 -18.42
CA GLY A 483 -13.76 -4.93 -17.63
C GLY A 483 -14.49 -6.22 -18.01
N SER A 484 -15.17 -6.27 -19.17
CA SER A 484 -15.87 -7.44 -19.69
C SER A 484 -14.95 -8.66 -19.86
N ASP A 485 -15.55 -9.86 -20.00
CA ASP A 485 -14.79 -11.08 -20.29
C ASP A 485 -14.12 -11.00 -21.66
N GLU A 486 -14.79 -10.38 -22.62
CA GLU A 486 -14.28 -10.15 -23.97
C GLU A 486 -13.06 -9.22 -23.95
N ALA A 487 -13.16 -8.07 -23.27
CA ALA A 487 -12.06 -7.11 -23.14
C ALA A 487 -10.88 -7.72 -22.38
N PHE A 488 -11.14 -8.45 -21.29
CA PHE A 488 -10.09 -9.09 -20.52
C PHE A 488 -9.44 -10.26 -21.27
N ALA A 489 -10.20 -11.05 -22.03
CA ALA A 489 -9.63 -12.10 -22.89
C ALA A 489 -8.75 -11.52 -24.01
N ALA A 490 -9.13 -10.37 -24.58
CA ALA A 490 -8.30 -9.64 -25.53
C ALA A 490 -7.00 -9.16 -24.87
N LEU A 491 -7.06 -8.62 -23.64
CA LEU A 491 -5.88 -8.24 -22.86
C LEU A 491 -4.93 -9.40 -22.58
N LEU A 492 -5.48 -10.58 -22.26
CA LEU A 492 -4.69 -11.77 -21.99
C LEU A 492 -4.14 -12.46 -23.25
N GLY A 493 -4.66 -12.15 -24.43
CA GLY A 493 -4.39 -12.89 -25.66
C GLY A 493 -4.93 -14.33 -25.65
N LYS A 494 -5.83 -14.66 -24.71
CA LYS A 494 -6.42 -15.99 -24.52
C LYS A 494 -7.72 -15.90 -23.72
N PRO A 495 -8.59 -16.94 -23.73
CA PRO A 495 -9.81 -16.95 -22.92
C PRO A 495 -9.52 -16.70 -21.44
N VAL A 496 -10.47 -16.03 -20.76
CA VAL A 496 -10.42 -15.82 -19.31
C VAL A 496 -10.25 -17.17 -18.61
N PRO A 497 -9.22 -17.34 -17.76
CA PRO A 497 -9.02 -18.60 -17.04
C PRO A 497 -10.26 -18.93 -16.18
N PRO A 498 -10.76 -20.17 -16.22
CA PRO A 498 -11.82 -20.58 -15.31
C PRO A 498 -11.30 -20.62 -13.87
N PRO A 499 -12.16 -20.36 -12.88
CA PRO A 499 -11.80 -20.50 -11.46
C PRO A 499 -11.20 -21.86 -11.15
N GLU A 500 -10.15 -21.88 -10.34
CA GLU A 500 -9.57 -23.13 -9.84
C GLU A 500 -10.60 -23.82 -8.93
N PRO A 501 -10.96 -25.09 -9.20
CA PRO A 501 -11.90 -25.80 -8.35
C PRO A 501 -11.28 -26.05 -6.97
N SER A 502 -12.07 -25.93 -5.90
CA SER A 502 -11.61 -26.22 -4.53
C SER A 502 -11.29 -27.71 -4.30
N ARG A 503 -11.71 -28.58 -5.23
CA ARG A 503 -11.51 -30.03 -5.19
C ARG A 503 -10.98 -30.59 -6.51
N PRO A 504 -10.21 -31.69 -6.47
CA PRO A 504 -9.76 -32.41 -5.27
C PRO A 504 -8.76 -31.57 -4.45
N TYR A 505 -8.80 -31.71 -3.12
CA TYR A 505 -7.84 -31.03 -2.25
C TYR A 505 -6.41 -31.47 -2.57
N HIS A 506 -5.45 -30.57 -2.39
CA HIS A 506 -4.02 -30.84 -2.58
C HIS A 506 -3.19 -30.10 -1.55
N LEU A 507 -1.85 -30.20 -1.63
CA LEU A 507 -0.95 -29.61 -0.64
C LEU A 507 -1.04 -28.08 -0.51
N ASN A 508 -1.60 -27.42 -1.53
CA ASN A 508 -1.80 -25.98 -1.55
C ASN A 508 -3.24 -25.58 -1.22
N SER A 509 -4.10 -26.57 -0.95
CA SER A 509 -5.38 -26.27 -0.34
C SER A 509 -5.21 -25.62 1.01
N SER A 510 -6.07 -24.67 1.34
CA SER A 510 -6.02 -23.94 2.59
C SER A 510 -6.78 -24.66 3.70
N LEU A 511 -6.52 -24.30 4.96
CA LEU A 511 -7.33 -24.79 6.07
C LEU A 511 -8.80 -24.35 5.98
N GLY A 512 -9.05 -23.18 5.39
CA GLY A 512 -10.38 -22.68 5.08
C GLY A 512 -11.12 -23.61 4.12
N GLU A 513 -10.48 -23.99 3.01
CA GLU A 513 -11.07 -24.86 1.97
C GLU A 513 -11.42 -26.26 2.47
N ILE A 514 -10.55 -26.89 3.27
CA ILE A 514 -10.86 -28.22 3.82
C ILE A 514 -12.00 -28.17 4.85
N GLY A 515 -12.25 -26.99 5.43
CA GLY A 515 -13.28 -26.72 6.43
C GLY A 515 -14.72 -27.00 5.95
N GLU A 516 -14.92 -27.27 4.67
CA GLU A 516 -16.19 -27.75 4.13
C GLU A 516 -16.51 -29.20 4.53
N THR A 517 -15.50 -29.99 4.92
CA THR A 517 -15.67 -31.39 5.34
C THR A 517 -15.67 -31.54 6.86
N ALA A 518 -16.30 -32.59 7.39
CA ALA A 518 -16.29 -32.86 8.83
C ALA A 518 -14.85 -33.07 9.37
N LEU A 519 -14.04 -33.84 8.65
CA LEU A 519 -12.62 -34.07 8.99
C LEU A 519 -11.81 -32.76 8.91
N GLY A 520 -12.03 -31.95 7.86
CA GLY A 520 -11.32 -30.69 7.72
C GLY A 520 -11.73 -29.63 8.73
N ARG A 521 -13.00 -29.55 9.15
CA ARG A 521 -13.43 -28.70 10.29
C ARG A 521 -12.68 -29.05 11.56
N PHE A 522 -12.53 -30.34 11.84
CA PHE A 522 -11.76 -30.79 13.00
C PHE A 522 -10.29 -30.38 12.91
N ILE A 523 -9.64 -30.58 11.75
CA ILE A 523 -8.24 -30.20 11.54
C ILE A 523 -8.05 -28.68 11.66
N ARG A 524 -8.88 -27.89 10.98
CA ARG A 524 -8.88 -26.42 11.03
C ARG A 524 -8.96 -25.93 12.47
N SER A 525 -9.92 -26.43 13.25
CA SER A 525 -10.09 -26.06 14.66
C SER A 525 -8.83 -26.38 15.49
N LYS A 526 -8.27 -27.60 15.34
CA LYS A 526 -7.07 -28.00 16.10
C LYS A 526 -5.84 -27.16 15.74
N VAL A 527 -5.64 -26.86 14.46
CA VAL A 527 -4.50 -26.06 14.00
C VAL A 527 -4.65 -24.61 14.45
N ALA A 528 -5.83 -23.99 14.27
CA ALA A 528 -6.09 -22.61 14.68
C ALA A 528 -5.85 -22.42 16.18
N SER A 529 -6.42 -23.29 17.03
CA SER A 529 -6.20 -23.21 18.48
C SER A 529 -4.73 -23.45 18.88
N GLY A 530 -4.03 -24.34 18.19
CA GLY A 530 -2.60 -24.59 18.41
C GLY A 530 -1.73 -23.39 18.03
N PHE A 531 -2.06 -22.72 16.92
CA PHE A 531 -1.34 -21.57 16.41
C PHE A 531 -1.49 -20.35 17.32
N GLN A 532 -2.73 -20.03 17.74
CA GLN A 532 -3.02 -18.95 18.69
C GLN A 532 -2.24 -19.12 20.00
N LYS A 533 -2.19 -20.35 20.54
CA LYS A 533 -1.43 -20.65 21.76
C LYS A 533 0.08 -20.45 21.57
N ARG A 534 0.63 -20.82 20.42
CA ARG A 534 2.08 -20.73 20.14
C ARG A 534 2.54 -19.28 19.91
N MET A 535 1.68 -18.46 19.32
CA MET A 535 1.97 -17.04 19.05
C MET A 535 1.73 -16.13 20.26
N GLY A 536 1.28 -16.68 21.40
CA GLY A 536 1.16 -15.93 22.65
C GLY A 536 0.15 -14.79 22.60
N VAL A 537 -0.94 -14.95 21.82
CA VAL A 537 -2.01 -13.95 21.68
C VAL A 537 -2.53 -13.61 23.08
N LYS A 538 -2.28 -12.37 23.53
CA LYS A 538 -2.79 -11.87 24.80
C LYS A 538 -4.31 -11.71 24.70
N ALA A 539 -5.02 -12.03 25.78
CA ALA A 539 -6.46 -11.80 25.84
C ALA A 539 -6.76 -10.31 25.62
N GLY A 540 -7.64 -10.01 24.66
CA GLY A 540 -8.10 -8.64 24.36
C GLY A 540 -7.49 -7.97 23.13
N ASP A 541 -6.55 -8.58 22.41
CA ASP A 541 -6.04 -8.05 21.13
C ASP A 541 -6.82 -8.62 19.93
N GLU A 542 -7.94 -8.01 19.60
CA GLU A 542 -8.88 -8.47 18.57
C GLU A 542 -8.30 -8.37 17.15
N ALA A 543 -7.52 -7.33 16.84
CA ALA A 543 -6.88 -7.18 15.55
C ALA A 543 -5.90 -8.33 15.29
N THR A 544 -5.04 -8.60 16.28
CA THR A 544 -4.10 -9.73 16.23
C THR A 544 -4.82 -11.07 16.19
N ALA A 545 -5.92 -11.25 16.95
CA ALA A 545 -6.70 -12.48 16.91
C ALA A 545 -7.34 -12.72 15.53
N ARG A 546 -7.92 -11.69 14.91
CA ARG A 546 -8.51 -11.74 13.56
C ARG A 546 -7.45 -12.00 12.49
N MET A 547 -6.30 -11.33 12.58
CA MET A 547 -5.14 -11.59 11.73
C MET A 547 -4.74 -13.07 11.81
N PHE A 548 -4.60 -13.63 13.01
CA PHE A 548 -4.20 -15.04 13.16
C PHE A 548 -5.23 -16.03 12.66
N GLU A 549 -6.52 -15.74 12.83
CA GLU A 549 -7.58 -16.55 12.23
C GLU A 549 -7.52 -16.50 10.70
N ALA A 550 -7.35 -15.32 10.12
CA ALA A 550 -7.24 -15.15 8.67
C ALA A 550 -5.99 -15.85 8.10
N MET A 551 -4.83 -15.67 8.75
CA MET A 551 -3.60 -16.39 8.42
C MET A 551 -3.79 -17.91 8.50
N ALA A 552 -4.42 -18.42 9.57
CA ALA A 552 -4.68 -19.85 9.71
C ALA A 552 -5.60 -20.35 8.59
N ASN A 553 -6.68 -19.62 8.26
CA ASN A 553 -7.62 -20.02 7.21
C ASN A 553 -6.98 -20.04 5.83
N ASN A 554 -6.06 -19.12 5.54
CA ASN A 554 -5.37 -19.02 4.26
C ASN A 554 -4.08 -19.85 4.19
N MET A 555 -3.64 -20.42 5.31
CA MET A 555 -2.45 -21.26 5.37
C MET A 555 -2.64 -22.54 4.53
N PRO A 556 -1.72 -22.84 3.60
CA PRO A 556 -1.79 -24.07 2.81
C PRO A 556 -1.41 -25.30 3.64
N LEU A 557 -1.96 -26.47 3.30
CA LEU A 557 -1.71 -27.72 4.03
C LEU A 557 -0.23 -28.08 4.13
N ARG A 558 0.59 -27.78 3.11
CA ARG A 558 2.05 -27.99 3.13
C ARG A 558 2.72 -27.33 4.33
N SER A 559 2.23 -26.19 4.79
CA SER A 559 2.78 -25.46 5.92
C SER A 559 2.67 -26.25 7.23
N LEU A 560 1.70 -27.17 7.35
CA LEU A 560 1.61 -28.07 8.50
C LEU A 560 2.85 -28.95 8.64
N ALA A 561 3.40 -29.44 7.52
CA ALA A 561 4.63 -30.23 7.53
C ALA A 561 5.85 -29.34 7.83
N LEU A 562 5.94 -28.18 7.17
CA LEU A 562 7.05 -27.23 7.32
C LEU A 562 7.19 -26.69 8.75
N PHE A 563 6.08 -26.38 9.41
CA PHE A 563 6.07 -25.84 10.79
C PHE A 563 6.01 -26.91 11.88
N SER A 564 5.92 -28.20 11.50
CA SER A 564 5.91 -29.31 12.47
C SER A 564 7.27 -29.58 13.11
N GLY A 565 8.35 -29.01 12.58
CA GLY A 565 9.72 -29.35 13.00
C GLY A 565 10.06 -30.82 12.72
N GLY A 566 9.55 -31.38 11.63
CA GLY A 566 9.76 -32.77 11.22
C GLY A 566 8.82 -33.80 11.88
N ARG A 567 7.87 -33.38 12.73
CA ARG A 567 6.88 -34.28 13.35
C ARG A 567 5.85 -34.81 12.35
N LEU A 568 5.53 -34.03 11.31
CA LEU A 568 4.65 -34.43 10.22
C LEU A 568 5.47 -34.51 8.93
N SER A 569 5.58 -35.71 8.37
CA SER A 569 6.24 -35.92 7.08
C SER A 569 5.34 -35.51 5.91
N PHE A 570 5.93 -35.19 4.76
CA PHE A 570 5.17 -34.95 3.53
C PHE A 570 4.35 -36.17 3.10
N ASN A 571 4.82 -37.41 3.35
CA ASN A 571 4.04 -38.63 3.11
C ASN A 571 2.80 -38.70 4.03
N GLY A 572 2.95 -38.36 5.31
CA GLY A 572 1.83 -38.26 6.24
C GLY A 572 0.83 -37.20 5.81
N LEU A 573 1.32 -36.06 5.32
CA LEU A 573 0.47 -35.00 4.78
C LEU A 573 -0.23 -35.41 3.48
N ALA A 574 0.45 -36.11 2.57
CA ALA A 574 -0.14 -36.65 1.35
C ALA A 574 -1.21 -37.70 1.66
N ALA A 575 -1.00 -38.53 2.68
CA ALA A 575 -2.01 -39.47 3.17
C ALA A 575 -3.23 -38.72 3.72
N LEU A 576 -3.02 -37.63 4.48
CA LEU A 576 -4.10 -36.78 4.95
C LEU A 576 -4.91 -36.17 3.78
N VAL A 577 -4.24 -35.64 2.76
CA VAL A 577 -4.88 -35.14 1.53
C VAL A 577 -5.66 -36.25 0.83
N ALA A 578 -5.14 -37.47 0.76
CA ALA A 578 -5.86 -38.61 0.20
C ALA A 578 -7.13 -38.94 1.00
N LEU A 579 -7.08 -38.89 2.34
CA LEU A 579 -8.26 -39.06 3.21
C LEU A 579 -9.31 -37.98 2.99
N LEU A 580 -8.89 -36.71 2.92
CA LEU A 580 -9.77 -35.57 2.64
C LEU A 580 -10.47 -35.68 1.27
N ASN A 581 -9.86 -36.40 0.33
CA ASN A 581 -10.43 -36.71 -0.98
C ASN A 581 -11.09 -38.09 -1.07
N HIS A 582 -11.37 -38.75 0.06
CA HIS A 582 -12.01 -40.07 0.13
C HIS A 582 -11.23 -41.21 -0.57
N ARG A 583 -9.90 -41.09 -0.71
CA ARG A 583 -9.00 -42.08 -1.32
C ARG A 583 -8.31 -42.95 -0.26
N LEU A 584 -9.09 -43.76 0.47
CA LEU A 584 -8.63 -44.56 1.63
C LEU A 584 -7.44 -45.50 1.32
N LEU A 585 -7.50 -46.23 0.19
CA LEU A 585 -6.43 -47.17 -0.20
C LEU A 585 -5.11 -46.43 -0.49
N THR A 586 -5.18 -45.26 -1.12
CA THR A 586 -4.01 -44.42 -1.38
C THR A 586 -3.41 -43.90 -0.09
N ALA A 587 -4.25 -43.44 0.85
CA ALA A 587 -3.81 -42.99 2.17
C ALA A 587 -3.06 -44.09 2.93
N LEU A 588 -3.61 -45.31 2.94
CA LEU A 588 -2.98 -46.45 3.61
C LEU A 588 -1.61 -46.80 2.99
N ARG A 589 -1.52 -46.81 1.65
CA ARG A 589 -0.24 -47.06 0.95
C ARG A 589 0.82 -46.01 1.28
N LEU A 590 0.44 -44.73 1.37
CA LEU A 590 1.36 -43.64 1.67
C LEU A 590 1.86 -43.67 3.12
N LEU A 591 1.02 -44.09 4.08
CA LEU A 591 1.41 -44.27 5.48
C LEU A 591 2.36 -45.47 5.69
N LEU A 592 2.27 -46.48 4.83
CA LEU A 592 3.11 -47.68 4.87
C LEU A 592 4.46 -47.51 4.16
N ARG A 593 4.64 -46.47 3.34
CA ARG A 593 5.94 -46.15 2.72
C ARG A 593 6.90 -45.55 3.74
N ARG A 594 8.15 -46.00 3.73
CA ARG A 594 9.21 -45.38 4.55
C ARG A 594 9.45 -43.95 4.06
N SER A 595 9.78 -43.06 4.99
CA SER A 595 9.95 -41.61 4.76
C SER A 595 11.06 -41.24 3.77
N ASP A 596 11.93 -42.20 3.42
CA ASP A 596 13.15 -41.97 2.63
C ASP A 596 12.96 -42.23 1.13
N ASP A 597 11.80 -42.75 0.72
CA ASP A 597 11.47 -42.95 -0.69
C ASP A 597 10.88 -41.64 -1.25
N GLY A 598 11.62 -41.00 -2.15
CA GLY A 598 11.29 -39.69 -2.74
C GLY A 598 9.83 -39.55 -3.21
N PHE A 599 9.32 -38.33 -3.10
CA PHE A 599 7.95 -37.96 -3.46
C PHE A 599 7.73 -38.08 -4.98
N PRO A 600 6.73 -38.83 -5.48
CA PRO A 600 6.29 -38.68 -6.86
C PRO A 600 5.47 -37.39 -6.98
N GLY A 601 5.76 -36.61 -8.02
CA GLY A 601 5.21 -35.27 -8.28
C GLY A 601 3.73 -35.22 -8.63
#